data_AF-A0A7S0W4P9-F1
#
_entry.id   AF-A0A7S0W4P9-F1
#
_cell.length_a   1.000
_cell.length_b   1.000
_cell.length_c   1.000
_cell.angle_alpha   90.00
_cell.angle_beta   90.00
_cell.angle_gamma   90.00
#
_symmetry.space_group_name_H-M   'P 1'
#
loop_
_entity.id
_entity.type
_entity.pdbx_description
1 polymer ?
#
loop_
_entity_poly.entity_id
_entity_poly.type
_entity_poly.pdbx_seq_one_letter_code
_entity_poly.pdbx_strand_id
1 'polypeptide(L)'
;GKAAGDAKVESKWSYQGDKLVKEVVERKGPKKSVKEIQLRIPTRRVGAVIGKGGVNIKIIEGRSRAQVKVFKAPADAQPTEDTLVTVKGSPESVDIACETINKVFEQAKAHRAAMKK
;
A
#
# COMPACT_ATOMS: atom_id res chain seq x y z
N GLY A 1 34.92 -6.33 14.86
CA GLY A 1 33.75 -7.11 14.41
C GLY A 1 32.50 -6.27 14.50
N LYS A 2 31.85 -6.01 13.36
CA LYS A 2 30.40 -5.80 13.20
C LYS A 2 30.12 -5.64 11.71
N ALA A 3 29.74 -6.75 11.07
CA ALA A 3 29.12 -6.71 9.76
C ALA A 3 27.66 -6.29 9.96
N ALA A 4 27.36 -5.00 9.81
CA ALA A 4 26.01 -4.55 9.56
C ALA A 4 25.91 -4.39 8.05
N GLY A 5 25.47 -5.45 7.36
CA GLY A 5 25.21 -5.38 5.94
C GLY A 5 24.10 -4.36 5.69
N ASP A 6 24.45 -3.26 5.03
CA ASP A 6 23.53 -2.29 4.46
C ASP A 6 22.70 -2.94 3.34
N ALA A 7 21.74 -3.78 3.71
CA ALA A 7 20.72 -4.27 2.81
C ALA A 7 19.63 -3.21 2.67
N LYS A 8 19.97 -2.06 2.07
CA LYS A 8 18.99 -1.07 1.65
C LYS A 8 18.39 -1.53 0.31
N VAL A 9 17.41 -2.42 0.39
CA VAL A 9 16.50 -2.73 -0.73
C VAL A 9 15.19 -2.02 -0.45
N GLU A 10 15.08 -0.78 -0.94
CA GLU A 10 13.82 -0.05 -0.93
C GLU A 10 12.99 -0.51 -2.14
N SER A 11 11.98 -1.35 -1.89
CA SER A 11 10.93 -1.62 -2.88
C SER A 11 10.06 -0.36 -3.01
N LYS A 12 10.41 0.52 -3.95
CA LYS A 12 9.72 1.80 -4.12
C LYS A 12 8.52 1.64 -5.04
N TRP A 13 7.37 1.28 -4.47
CA TRP A 13 6.11 1.50 -5.16
C TRP A 13 5.84 2.99 -5.13
N SER A 14 5.84 3.61 -6.31
CA SER A 14 5.58 5.04 -6.44
C SER A 14 4.15 5.24 -6.90
N TYR A 15 3.57 6.36 -6.52
CA TYR A 15 2.24 6.73 -6.95
C TYR A 15 2.39 7.78 -8.05
N GLN A 16 1.95 7.45 -9.27
CA GLN A 16 1.90 8.40 -10.38
C GLN A 16 0.44 8.73 -10.68
N GLY A 17 -0.02 9.90 -10.21
CA GLY A 17 -1.35 10.47 -10.47
C GLY A 17 -2.51 9.71 -9.82
N ASP A 18 -2.97 8.65 -10.47
CA ASP A 18 -4.14 7.84 -10.10
C ASP A 18 -3.83 6.34 -9.97
N LYS A 19 -2.58 5.94 -10.22
CA LYS A 19 -2.16 4.55 -10.37
C LYS A 19 -0.99 4.23 -9.46
N LEU A 20 -1.07 3.07 -8.80
CA LEU A 20 0.06 2.48 -8.09
C LEU A 20 1.04 1.91 -9.13
N VAL A 21 2.24 2.49 -9.26
CA VAL A 21 3.27 1.98 -10.18
C VAL A 21 4.32 1.18 -9.42
N LYS A 22 4.57 -0.03 -9.89
CA LYS A 22 5.62 -0.92 -9.38
C LYS A 22 6.92 -0.55 -10.07
N GLU A 23 7.83 0.16 -9.41
CA GLU A 23 9.22 0.18 -9.87
C GLU A 23 9.83 -1.17 -9.49
N VAL A 24 9.87 -2.08 -10.45
CA VAL A 24 10.37 -3.45 -10.25
C VAL A 24 11.89 -3.41 -10.10
N VAL A 25 12.37 -3.53 -8.86
CA VAL A 25 13.74 -3.97 -8.61
C VAL A 25 13.67 -5.17 -7.67
N GLU A 26 13.51 -6.35 -8.28
CA GLU A 26 13.47 -7.63 -7.56
C GLU A 26 14.90 -8.07 -7.23
N ARG A 27 15.27 -8.09 -5.95
CA ARG A 27 16.44 -8.86 -5.50
C ARG A 27 15.98 -10.21 -4.95
N LYS A 28 16.30 -11.27 -5.69
CA LYS A 28 16.07 -12.66 -5.29
C LYS A 28 17.10 -13.05 -4.23
N GLY A 29 16.75 -12.92 -2.95
CA GLY A 29 17.54 -13.43 -1.83
C GLY A 29 17.30 -14.93 -1.61
N PRO A 30 18.34 -15.74 -1.27
CA PRO A 30 18.17 -17.15 -1.02
C PRO A 30 17.67 -17.39 0.42
N LYS A 31 16.35 -17.32 0.65
CA LYS A 31 15.58 -18.11 1.63
C LYS A 31 14.16 -17.53 1.79
N LYS A 32 13.17 -18.43 1.72
CA LYS A 32 11.73 -18.20 1.80
C LYS A 32 11.33 -17.41 3.07
N SER A 33 10.34 -16.50 2.95
CA SER A 33 8.99 -16.72 3.52
C SER A 33 8.14 -15.45 3.69
N VAL A 34 8.70 -14.24 3.71
CA VAL A 34 7.90 -13.00 3.94
C VAL A 34 8.44 -11.82 3.12
N LYS A 35 7.57 -11.18 2.35
CA LYS A 35 7.75 -9.93 1.61
C LYS A 35 7.11 -8.78 2.40
N GLU A 36 7.77 -7.64 2.43
CA GLU A 36 7.24 -6.40 3.02
C GLU A 36 7.41 -5.27 2.01
N ILE A 37 6.37 -4.48 1.79
CA ILE A 37 6.38 -3.32 0.91
C ILE A 37 5.78 -2.12 1.62
N GLN A 38 6.21 -0.93 1.24
CA GLN A 38 5.64 0.31 1.72
C GLN A 38 5.05 1.08 0.55
N LEU A 39 3.79 1.46 0.70
CA LEU A 39 3.00 2.21 -0.27
C LEU A 39 2.82 3.63 0.26
N ARG A 40 3.19 4.63 -0.53
CA ARG A 40 2.87 6.03 -0.24
C ARG A 40 1.57 6.38 -0.92
N ILE A 41 0.54 6.65 -0.13
CA ILE A 41 -0.80 6.92 -0.61
C ILE A 41 -1.18 8.33 -0.14
N PRO A 42 -1.57 9.25 -1.04
CA PRO A 42 -1.96 10.59 -0.62
C PRO A 42 -3.08 10.52 0.41
N THR A 43 -2.95 11.32 1.49
CA THR A 43 -3.86 11.28 2.65
C THR A 43 -5.32 11.47 2.23
N ARG A 44 -5.57 12.28 1.20
CA ARG A 44 -6.91 12.47 0.62
C ARG A 44 -7.55 11.19 0.04
N ARG A 45 -6.74 10.19 -0.33
CA ARG A 45 -7.21 8.91 -0.90
C ARG A 45 -7.09 7.73 0.05
N VAL A 46 -6.25 7.82 1.10
CA VAL A 46 -6.09 6.72 2.06
C VAL A 46 -7.42 6.35 2.75
N GLY A 47 -8.32 7.33 2.94
CA GLY A 47 -9.66 7.08 3.46
C GLY A 47 -10.49 6.10 2.63
N ALA A 48 -10.29 6.07 1.31
CA ALA A 48 -10.95 5.09 0.44
C ALA A 48 -10.36 3.67 0.63
N VAL A 49 -9.04 3.58 0.82
CA VAL A 49 -8.34 2.32 1.11
C VAL A 49 -8.77 1.73 2.45
N ILE A 50 -8.92 2.57 3.47
CA ILE A 50 -9.41 2.14 4.79
C ILE A 50 -10.91 1.78 4.72
N GLY A 51 -11.69 2.57 4.00
CA GLY A 51 -13.16 2.46 3.92
C GLY A 51 -13.85 2.94 5.20
N LYS A 52 -15.17 3.12 5.12
CA LYS A 52 -15.99 3.55 6.26
C LYS A 52 -15.87 2.53 7.41
N GLY A 53 -15.39 2.96 8.56
CA GLY A 53 -15.19 2.08 9.73
C GLY A 53 -14.08 1.03 9.57
N GLY A 54 -13.16 1.19 8.60
CA GLY A 54 -12.09 0.21 8.37
C GLY A 54 -12.55 -1.08 7.66
N VAL A 55 -13.74 -1.08 7.03
CA VAL A 55 -14.26 -2.26 6.34
C VAL A 55 -13.36 -2.71 5.18
N ASN A 56 -12.79 -1.75 4.45
CA ASN A 56 -12.12 -2.05 3.20
C ASN A 56 -10.70 -2.58 3.45
N ILE A 57 -10.00 -2.04 4.45
CA ILE A 57 -8.73 -2.61 4.92
C ILE A 57 -8.89 -4.03 5.44
N LYS A 58 -9.97 -4.34 6.18
CA LYS A 58 -10.29 -5.71 6.61
C LYS A 58 -10.51 -6.65 5.42
N ILE A 59 -11.16 -6.18 4.35
CA ILE A 59 -11.35 -6.97 3.12
C ILE A 59 -10.00 -7.20 2.44
N ILE A 60 -9.14 -6.17 2.34
CA ILE A 60 -7.80 -6.28 1.75
C ILE A 60 -6.99 -7.33 2.53
N GLU A 61 -6.92 -7.22 3.85
CA GLU A 61 -6.21 -8.18 4.72
C GLU A 61 -6.82 -9.59 4.63
N GLY A 62 -8.15 -9.71 4.64
CA GLY A 62 -8.85 -10.99 4.55
C GLY A 62 -8.66 -11.70 3.21
N ARG A 63 -8.67 -10.97 2.10
CA ARG A 63 -8.46 -11.54 0.75
C ARG A 63 -7.02 -11.89 0.49
N SER A 64 -6.10 -11.01 0.89
CA SER A 64 -4.68 -11.18 0.64
C SER A 64 -4.00 -12.12 1.62
N ARG A 65 -4.55 -12.26 2.83
CA ARG A 65 -3.86 -12.85 3.99
C ARG A 65 -2.53 -12.12 4.30
N ALA A 66 -2.38 -10.88 3.82
CA ALA A 66 -1.28 -10.00 4.17
C ALA A 66 -1.69 -9.12 5.37
N GLN A 67 -0.71 -8.77 6.18
CA GLN A 67 -0.84 -7.76 7.21
C GLN A 67 -0.69 -6.38 6.59
N VAL A 68 -1.69 -5.50 6.78
CA VAL A 68 -1.69 -4.13 6.27
C VAL A 68 -1.67 -3.16 7.44
N LYS A 69 -0.63 -2.33 7.53
CA LYS A 69 -0.49 -1.29 8.55
C LYS A 69 -0.55 0.08 7.91
N VAL A 70 -1.52 0.88 8.32
CA VAL A 70 -1.63 2.29 7.89
C VAL A 70 -0.99 3.17 8.96
N PHE A 71 0.11 3.84 8.61
CA PHE A 71 0.75 4.82 9.45
C PHE A 71 0.02 6.14 9.27
N LYS A 72 -0.93 6.40 10.17
CA LYS A 72 -1.74 7.62 10.15
C LYS A 72 -0.78 8.81 10.22
N ALA A 73 -0.89 9.70 9.24
CA ALA A 73 -0.19 10.97 9.30
C ALA A 73 -0.65 11.74 10.57
N PRO A 74 0.21 12.60 11.16
CA PRO A 74 -0.16 13.40 12.32
C PRO A 74 -1.48 14.16 12.08
N ALA A 75 -2.20 14.54 13.14
CA ALA A 75 -3.49 15.21 13.02
C ALA A 75 -3.41 16.53 12.21
N ASP A 76 -2.24 17.15 12.18
CA ASP A 76 -1.91 18.36 11.42
C ASP A 76 -1.48 18.09 9.96
N ALA A 77 -1.52 16.83 9.52
CA ALA A 77 -1.03 16.47 8.21
C ALA A 77 -1.86 17.13 7.11
N GLN A 78 -1.17 17.83 6.21
CA GLN A 78 -1.81 18.52 5.11
C GLN A 78 -2.40 17.49 4.12
N PRO A 79 -3.51 17.81 3.42
CA PRO A 79 -4.10 16.92 2.43
C PRO A 79 -3.18 16.61 1.24
N THR A 80 -2.08 17.35 1.10
CA THR A 80 -0.98 17.17 0.15
C THR A 80 0.05 16.13 0.61
N GLU A 81 0.04 15.73 1.88
CA GLU A 81 0.97 14.74 2.42
C GLU A 81 0.55 13.31 2.11
N ASP A 82 1.56 12.44 2.00
CA ASP A 82 1.39 11.01 1.79
C ASP A 82 1.24 10.27 3.12
N THR A 83 0.20 9.47 3.23
CA THR A 83 0.07 8.45 4.28
C THR A 83 0.84 7.20 3.87
N LEU A 84 1.68 6.70 4.77
CA LEU A 84 2.46 5.49 4.52
C LEU A 84 1.65 4.25 4.90
N VAL A 85 1.57 3.29 3.99
CA VAL A 85 0.88 2.00 4.21
C VAL A 85 1.86 0.87 3.99
N THR A 86 2.14 0.10 5.03
CA THR A 86 3.03 -1.06 4.95
C THR A 86 2.21 -2.33 4.76
N VAL A 87 2.57 -3.15 3.79
CA VAL A 87 1.96 -4.45 3.52
C VAL A 87 3.02 -5.53 3.71
N LYS A 88 2.73 -6.51 4.57
CA LYS A 88 3.64 -7.60 4.93
C LYS A 88 2.96 -8.95 4.82
N GLY A 89 3.59 -9.92 4.18
CA GLY A 89 3.06 -11.27 4.07
C GLY A 89 3.86 -12.13 3.11
N SER A 90 3.32 -13.26 2.67
CA SER A 90 3.93 -14.03 1.58
C SER A 90 3.99 -13.19 0.29
N PRO A 91 4.90 -13.49 -0.66
CA PRO A 91 4.99 -12.73 -1.91
C PRO A 91 3.66 -12.67 -2.68
N GLU A 92 2.92 -13.78 -2.74
CA GLU A 92 1.56 -13.83 -3.28
C GLU A 92 0.59 -12.95 -2.48
N SER A 93 0.59 -13.06 -1.15
CA SER A 93 -0.26 -12.23 -0.29
C SER A 93 -0.04 -10.74 -0.53
N VAL A 94 1.21 -10.32 -0.57
CA VAL A 94 1.56 -8.91 -0.83
C VAL A 94 1.09 -8.48 -2.23
N ASP A 95 1.21 -9.34 -3.24
CA ASP A 95 0.76 -9.03 -4.59
C ASP A 95 -0.76 -8.88 -4.68
N ILE A 96 -1.51 -9.81 -4.06
CA ILE A 96 -2.98 -9.77 -3.95
C ILE A 96 -3.43 -8.53 -3.18
N ALA A 97 -2.75 -8.17 -2.09
CA ALA A 97 -3.05 -6.96 -1.32
C ALA A 97 -2.87 -5.70 -2.18
N CYS A 98 -1.77 -5.61 -2.91
CA CYS A 98 -1.49 -4.50 -3.82
C CYS A 98 -2.56 -4.38 -4.92
N GLU A 99 -2.94 -5.50 -5.54
CA GLU A 99 -3.99 -5.52 -6.56
C GLU A 99 -5.34 -5.08 -5.99
N THR A 100 -5.67 -5.54 -4.77
CA THR A 100 -6.93 -5.17 -4.10
C THR A 100 -6.94 -3.69 -3.76
N ILE A 101 -5.83 -3.14 -3.27
CA ILE A 101 -5.67 -1.70 -3.02
C ILE A 101 -5.86 -0.90 -4.33
N ASN A 102 -5.29 -1.37 -5.43
CA ASN A 102 -5.47 -0.74 -6.74
C ASN A 102 -6.93 -0.75 -7.20
N LYS A 103 -7.64 -1.87 -7.03
CA LYS A 103 -9.08 -1.99 -7.32
C LYS A 103 -9.91 -1.02 -6.48
N VAL A 104 -9.55 -0.82 -5.22
CA VAL A 104 -10.23 0.14 -4.35
C VAL A 104 -10.06 1.57 -4.87
N PHE A 105 -8.87 1.93 -5.35
CA PHE A 105 -8.67 3.26 -5.95
C PHE A 105 -9.51 3.47 -7.20
N GLU A 106 -9.60 2.46 -8.07
CA GLU A 106 -10.43 2.49 -9.28
C GLU A 106 -11.92 2.67 -8.92
N GLN A 107 -12.41 1.95 -7.91
CA GLN A 107 -13.79 2.09 -7.43
C GLN A 107 -14.06 3.46 -6.80
N ALA A 108 -13.11 3.97 -6.01
CA ALA A 108 -13.21 5.31 -5.42
C ALA A 108 -13.23 6.41 -6.49
N LYS A 109 -12.47 6.23 -7.57
CA LYS A 109 -12.48 7.11 -8.75
C LYS A 109 -13.84 7.09 -9.45
N ALA A 110 -14.39 5.90 -9.71
CA ALA A 110 -15.70 5.74 -10.36
C ALA A 110 -16.82 6.39 -9.53
N HIS A 111 -16.83 6.15 -8.22
CA HIS A 111 -17.81 6.73 -7.31
C HIS A 111 -17.74 8.27 -7.28
N ARG A 112 -16.54 8.84 -7.28
CA ARG A 112 -16.35 10.29 -7.27
C ARG A 112 -16.65 10.95 -8.63
N ALA A 113 -16.40 10.26 -9.74
CA ALA A 113 -16.77 10.72 -11.07
C ALA A 113 -18.29 10.73 -11.28
N ALA A 114 -19.00 9.77 -10.70
CA ALA A 114 -20.46 9.67 -10.79
C ALA A 114 -21.20 10.79 -10.01
N MET A 115 -20.64 11.27 -8.89
CA MET A 115 -21.24 12.37 -8.11
C MET A 115 -21.04 13.78 -8.70
N LYS A 116 -20.32 13.90 -9.82
CA LYS A 116 -20.12 15.19 -10.52
C LYS A 116 -21.11 15.39 -11.69
N LYS A 117 -22.10 14.51 -11.85
CA LYS A 117 -23.20 14.68 -12.80
C LYS A 117 -24.46 15.16 -12.10
#